data_AF-A0A4R4SFI5-F1
#
_entry.id   AF-A0A4R4SFI5-F1
#
_cell.length_a   1.000
_cell.length_b   1.000
_cell.length_c   1.000
_cell.angle_alpha   90.00
_cell.angle_beta   90.00
_cell.angle_gamma   90.00
#
_symmetry.space_group_name_H-M   'P 1'
#
loop_
_entity.id
_entity.type
_entity.pdbx_description
1 polymer ?
#
loop_
_entity_poly.entity_id
_entity_poly.type
_entity_poly.pdbx_seq_one_letter_code
_entity_poly.pdbx_strand_id
1 'polypeptide(L)'
;SVGVYLRVACDWASGRSGVRMPGGESGVEALGRFDAVVAEAASAGAAVALVGHGSMIRVWTAARVANVSLEFVVAHEVPNGGVVTLEGAPGRGWRALGWTGARLGDAPAVAAG
;
A
#
# COMPACT_ATOMS: atom_id res chain seq x y z
N SER A 1 21.35 1.38 2.89
CA SER A 1 21.50 1.01 1.46
C SER A 1 20.13 0.71 0.87
N VAL A 2 20.00 0.70 -0.46
CA VAL A 2 18.74 0.34 -1.14
C VAL A 2 18.25 -1.05 -0.73
N GLY A 3 19.15 -2.04 -0.61
CA GLY A 3 18.76 -3.39 -0.20
C GLY A 3 18.20 -3.48 1.22
N VAL A 4 18.72 -2.68 2.16
CA VAL A 4 18.15 -2.60 3.52
C VAL A 4 16.77 -1.96 3.49
N TYR A 5 16.62 -0.86 2.73
CA TYR A 5 15.34 -0.18 2.59
C TYR A 5 14.25 -1.11 2.05
N LEU A 6 14.53 -1.82 0.94
CA LEU A 6 13.58 -2.73 0.32
C LEU A 6 13.20 -3.90 1.25
N ARG A 7 14.19 -4.47 1.95
CA ARG A 7 13.94 -5.55 2.92
C ARG A 7 12.98 -5.11 4.02
N VAL A 8 13.26 -3.97 4.66
CA VAL A 8 12.43 -3.43 5.73
C VAL A 8 11.03 -3.06 5.23
N ALA A 9 10.93 -2.49 4.02
CA ALA A 9 9.64 -2.21 3.39
C ALA A 9 8.80 -3.48 3.15
N CYS A 10 9.43 -4.56 2.68
CA CYS A 10 8.78 -5.87 2.53
C CYS A 10 8.41 -6.51 3.88
N ASP A 11 9.24 -6.32 4.92
CA ASP A 11 8.91 -6.74 6.29
C ASP A 11 7.60 -6.07 6.76
N TRP A 12 7.48 -4.75 6.55
CA TRP A 12 6.26 -4.02 6.92
C TRP A 12 5.04 -4.52 6.15
N ALA A 13 5.17 -4.68 4.83
CA ALA A 13 4.09 -5.17 3.98
C ALA A 13 3.64 -6.61 4.31
N SER A 14 4.54 -7.45 4.83
CA SER A 14 4.23 -8.82 5.27
C SER A 14 3.72 -8.92 6.73
N GLY A 15 3.43 -7.79 7.36
CA GLY A 15 2.90 -7.74 8.73
C GLY A 15 3.95 -7.68 9.84
N ARG A 16 5.25 -7.71 9.51
CA ARG A 16 6.34 -7.46 10.48
C ARG A 16 6.55 -5.95 10.68
N SER A 17 5.49 -5.23 11.02
CA SER A 17 5.49 -3.77 11.17
C SER A 17 6.34 -3.27 12.35
N GLY A 18 6.71 -4.14 13.29
CA GLY A 18 7.61 -3.80 14.39
C GLY A 18 9.07 -3.57 13.98
N VAL A 19 9.48 -4.01 12.77
CA VAL A 19 10.84 -3.79 12.27
C VAL A 19 11.09 -2.31 12.06
N ARG A 20 12.25 -1.80 12.51
CA ARG A 20 12.65 -0.40 12.38
C ARG A 20 13.62 -0.19 11.23
N MET A 21 13.35 0.83 10.42
CA MET A 21 14.31 1.32 9.43
C MET A 21 15.51 1.92 10.18
N PRO A 22 16.76 1.54 9.83
CA PRO A 22 17.92 2.14 10.45
C PRO A 22 17.91 3.67 10.34
N GLY A 23 17.95 4.35 11.48
CA GLY A 23 17.88 5.82 11.56
C GLY A 23 16.50 6.42 11.26
N GLY A 24 15.43 5.63 11.23
CA GLY A 24 14.09 6.10 10.88
C GLY A 24 12.95 5.41 11.64
N GLU A 25 11.78 5.46 11.02
CA GLU A 25 10.53 4.94 11.56
C GLU A 25 10.49 3.39 11.56
N SER A 26 9.67 2.83 12.44
CA SER A 26 9.12 1.48 12.33
C SER A 26 7.94 1.44 11.37
N GLY A 27 7.55 0.24 10.94
CA GLY A 27 6.36 0.05 10.13
C GLY A 27 5.07 0.44 10.85
N VAL A 28 5.02 0.31 12.18
CA VAL A 28 3.88 0.79 12.99
C VAL A 28 3.73 2.30 12.86
N GLU A 29 4.82 3.05 12.96
CA GLU A 29 4.83 4.52 12.85
C GLU A 29 4.51 4.96 11.41
N ALA A 30 5.23 4.42 10.43
CA ALA A 30 5.09 4.82 9.02
C ALA A 30 3.72 4.45 8.44
N LEU A 31 3.25 3.21 8.65
CA LEU A 31 1.93 2.79 8.18
C LEU A 31 0.82 3.48 8.96
N GLY A 32 0.97 3.67 10.27
CA GLY A 32 -0.03 4.35 11.11
C GLY A 32 -0.26 5.80 10.68
N ARG A 33 0.80 6.51 10.28
CA ARG A 33 0.69 7.88 9.74
C ARG A 33 -0.04 7.89 8.40
N PHE A 34 0.17 6.88 7.56
CA PHE A 34 -0.57 6.74 6.31
C PHE A 34 -2.03 6.35 6.56
N ASP A 35 -2.29 5.44 7.50
CA ASP A 35 -3.63 5.04 7.95
C ASP A 35 -4.43 6.27 8.43
N ALA A 36 -3.80 7.19 9.17
CA ALA A 36 -4.43 8.43 9.62
C ALA A 36 -4.87 9.35 8.45
N VAL A 37 -4.02 9.52 7.44
CA VAL A 37 -4.36 10.32 6.24
C VAL A 37 -5.50 9.67 5.45
N VAL A 38 -5.48 8.34 5.32
CA VAL A 38 -6.57 7.60 4.65
C VAL A 38 -7.88 7.75 5.41
N ALA A 39 -7.84 7.72 6.75
CA ALA A 39 -9.03 7.92 7.59
C ALA A 39 -9.58 9.36 7.48
N GLU A 40 -8.71 10.37 7.47
CA GLU A 40 -9.10 11.76 7.23
C GLU A 40 -9.77 11.92 5.87
N ALA A 41 -9.16 11.40 4.80
CA ALA A 41 -9.70 11.47 3.45
C ALA A 41 -11.06 10.75 3.33
N ALA A 42 -11.21 9.59 3.97
CA ALA A 42 -12.46 8.85 3.97
C ALA A 42 -13.61 9.62 4.67
N SER A 43 -13.29 10.52 5.60
CA SER A 43 -14.30 11.33 6.30
C SER A 43 -14.95 12.40 5.40
N ALA A 44 -14.36 12.70 4.24
CA ALA A 44 -14.88 13.68 3.29
C ALA A 44 -16.20 13.23 2.61
N GLY A 45 -16.54 11.94 2.66
CA GLY A 45 -17.78 11.41 2.07
C GLY A 45 -17.83 11.44 0.53
N ALA A 46 -16.68 11.62 -0.12
CA ALA A 46 -16.53 11.65 -1.57
C ALA A 46 -15.29 10.83 -2.01
N ALA A 47 -15.14 10.61 -3.31
CA ALA A 47 -13.89 10.07 -3.84
C ALA A 47 -12.76 11.10 -3.66
N VAL A 48 -11.62 10.66 -3.12
CA VAL A 48 -10.45 11.51 -2.84
C VAL A 48 -9.22 10.95 -3.53
N ALA A 49 -8.37 11.83 -4.05
CA ALA A 49 -7.05 11.49 -4.57
C ALA A 49 -5.98 11.75 -3.50
N LEU A 50 -5.19 10.73 -3.17
CA LEU A 50 -4.01 10.85 -2.33
C LEU A 50 -2.75 10.79 -3.19
N VAL A 51 -1.86 11.78 -3.05
CA VAL A 51 -0.61 11.86 -3.81
C VAL A 51 0.56 11.60 -2.88
N GLY A 52 1.44 10.66 -3.25
CA GLY A 52 2.57 10.27 -2.42
C GLY A 52 3.59 9.45 -3.18
N HIS A 53 4.52 8.83 -2.43
CA HIS A 53 5.58 8.02 -3.03
C HIS A 53 5.09 6.62 -3.39
N GLY A 54 5.46 6.17 -4.60
CA GLY A 54 5.07 4.84 -5.11
C GLY A 54 5.51 3.68 -4.21
N SER A 55 6.61 3.79 -3.48
CA SER A 55 7.01 2.77 -2.50
C SER A 55 6.05 2.69 -1.32
N MET A 56 5.64 3.83 -0.75
CA MET A 56 4.70 3.85 0.37
C MET A 56 3.31 3.38 -0.06
N ILE A 57 2.84 3.79 -1.25
CA ILE A 57 1.57 3.32 -1.83
C ILE A 57 1.58 1.79 -1.93
N ARG A 58 2.66 1.20 -2.46
CA ARG A 58 2.82 -0.26 -2.59
C ARG A 58 2.81 -0.97 -1.24
N VAL A 59 3.64 -0.50 -0.30
CA VAL A 59 3.79 -1.13 1.02
C VAL A 59 2.48 -1.05 1.80
N TRP A 60 1.82 0.11 1.81
CA TRP A 60 0.54 0.29 2.48
C TRP A 60 -0.55 -0.59 1.85
N THR A 61 -0.61 -0.64 0.52
CA THR A 61 -1.61 -1.46 -0.19
C THR A 61 -1.45 -2.94 0.16
N ALA A 62 -0.24 -3.50 0.07
CA ALA A 62 0.00 -4.88 0.46
C ALA A 62 -0.30 -5.16 1.95
N ALA A 63 -0.15 -4.15 2.82
CA ALA A 63 -0.38 -4.31 4.25
C ALA A 63 -1.84 -4.12 4.69
N ARG A 64 -2.72 -3.55 3.86
CA ARG A 64 -4.08 -3.10 4.25
C ARG A 64 -5.19 -3.50 3.30
N VAL A 65 -4.86 -3.86 2.06
CA VAL A 65 -5.85 -4.12 1.00
C VAL A 65 -5.97 -5.61 0.79
N ALA A 66 -7.19 -6.13 0.96
CA ALA A 66 -7.43 -7.56 1.11
C ALA A 66 -7.07 -8.40 -0.13
N ASN A 67 -7.18 -7.82 -1.33
CA ASN A 67 -6.92 -8.50 -2.61
C ASN A 67 -5.59 -8.08 -3.24
N VAL A 68 -4.59 -7.64 -2.46
CA VAL A 68 -3.25 -7.33 -2.98
C VAL A 68 -2.18 -8.03 -2.15
N SER A 69 -1.36 -8.87 -2.79
CA SER A 69 -0.27 -9.57 -2.12
C SER A 69 1.04 -8.77 -2.13
N LEU A 70 1.96 -9.12 -1.22
CA LEU A 70 3.34 -8.62 -1.25
C LEU A 70 4.03 -8.93 -2.58
N GLU A 71 3.86 -10.16 -3.08
CA GLU A 71 4.46 -10.61 -4.33
C GLU A 71 3.98 -9.73 -5.51
N PHE A 72 2.69 -9.41 -5.54
CA PHE A 72 2.13 -8.54 -6.56
C PHE A 72 2.77 -7.15 -6.54
N VAL A 73 2.88 -6.49 -5.38
CA VAL A 73 3.45 -5.13 -5.32
C VAL A 73 4.97 -5.10 -5.55
N VAL A 74 5.67 -6.22 -5.34
CA VAL A 74 7.08 -6.36 -5.72
C VAL A 74 7.23 -6.44 -7.24
N ALA A 75 6.36 -7.18 -7.92
CA ALA A 75 6.38 -7.33 -9.37
C ALA A 75 5.79 -6.12 -10.14
N HIS A 76 4.88 -5.37 -9.52
CA HIS A 76 4.14 -4.29 -10.17
C HIS A 76 4.47 -2.94 -9.53
N GLU A 77 5.40 -2.21 -10.15
CA GLU A 77 5.77 -0.88 -9.69
C GLU A 77 4.64 0.14 -9.90
N VAL A 78 4.67 1.21 -9.10
CA VAL A 78 3.85 2.41 -9.33
C VAL A 78 4.77 3.51 -9.84
N PRO A 79 4.85 3.73 -11.17
CA PRO A 79 5.70 4.77 -11.74
C PRO A 79 5.16 6.16 -11.44
N ASN A 80 5.94 7.19 -11.74
CA ASN A 80 5.44 8.57 -11.68
C ASN A 80 4.22 8.73 -12.58
N GLY A 81 3.14 9.31 -12.04
CA GLY A 81 1.84 9.41 -12.72
C GLY A 81 1.00 8.13 -12.68
N GLY A 82 1.50 7.04 -12.09
CA GLY A 82 0.75 5.82 -11.85
C GLY A 82 -0.34 6.03 -10.79
N VAL A 83 -1.49 5.37 -10.98
CA VAL A 83 -2.66 5.46 -10.10
C VAL A 83 -3.05 4.07 -9.60
N VAL A 84 -3.31 3.96 -8.31
CA VAL A 84 -3.94 2.78 -7.69
C VAL A 84 -5.32 3.18 -7.22
N THR A 85 -6.36 2.50 -7.70
CA THR A 85 -7.75 2.80 -7.36
C THR A 85 -8.23 1.79 -6.32
N LEU A 86 -8.70 2.29 -5.18
CA LEU A 86 -9.21 1.49 -4.08
C LEU A 86 -10.67 1.83 -3.78
N GLU A 87 -11.42 0.84 -3.31
CA GLU A 87 -12.73 1.03 -2.69
C GLU A 87 -12.72 0.46 -1.27
N GLY A 88 -13.49 1.06 -0.38
CA GLY A 88 -13.58 0.61 1.01
C GLY A 88 -13.85 1.74 1.98
N ALA A 89 -13.69 1.42 3.25
CA ALA A 89 -13.81 2.38 4.33
C ALA A 89 -12.97 1.96 5.55
N PRO A 90 -12.55 2.92 6.39
CA PRO A 90 -11.95 2.62 7.69
C PRO A 90 -12.82 1.63 8.48
N GLY A 91 -12.21 0.60 9.06
CA GLY A 91 -12.88 -0.46 9.82
C GLY A 91 -13.64 -1.51 8.99
N ARG A 92 -13.95 -1.25 7.72
CA ARG A 92 -14.57 -2.23 6.79
C ARG A 92 -13.55 -2.93 5.89
N GLY A 93 -12.35 -2.38 5.80
CA GLY A 93 -11.29 -2.86 4.92
C GLY A 93 -11.33 -2.18 3.56
N TRP A 94 -10.30 -2.49 2.77
CA TRP A 94 -10.07 -1.92 1.45
C TRP A 94 -9.88 -3.03 0.41
N ARG A 95 -10.29 -2.74 -0.82
CA ARG A 95 -10.06 -3.57 -2.01
C ARG A 95 -9.50 -2.70 -3.12
N ALA A 96 -8.56 -3.25 -3.90
CA ALA A 96 -8.05 -2.62 -5.10
C ALA A 96 -8.93 -2.96 -6.30
N LEU A 97 -9.33 -1.93 -7.04
CA LEU A 97 -10.10 -2.01 -8.28
C LEU A 97 -9.22 -1.88 -9.51
N GLY A 98 -8.08 -1.19 -9.39
CA GLY A 98 -7.19 -0.97 -10.50
C GLY A 98 -5.77 -0.62 -10.08
N TRP A 99 -4.84 -0.96 -10.95
CA TRP A 99 -3.41 -0.76 -10.77
C TRP A 99 -2.81 -0.22 -12.07
N THR A 100 -2.39 1.03 -12.04
CA THR A 100 -1.63 1.70 -13.11
C THR A 100 -2.25 1.50 -14.51
N GLY A 101 -3.56 1.70 -14.64
CA GLY A 101 -4.30 1.56 -15.89
C GLY A 101 -4.91 0.17 -16.14
N ALA A 102 -4.50 -0.86 -15.40
CA ALA A 102 -5.13 -2.18 -15.44
C ALA A 102 -6.28 -2.28 -14.43
N ARG A 103 -7.39 -2.92 -14.80
CA ARG A 103 -8.43 -3.32 -13.85
C ARG A 103 -8.04 -4.60 -13.15
N LEU A 104 -8.26 -4.65 -11.84
CA LEU A 104 -8.11 -5.88 -11.06
C LEU A 104 -9.48 -6.56 -10.93
N GLY A 105 -9.52 -7.88 -11.09
CA GLY A 105 -10.72 -8.67 -10.85
C GLY A 105 -10.96 -8.90 -9.35
N ASP A 106 -11.99 -9.70 -9.04
CA ASP A 106 -12.34 -9.97 -7.64
C ASP A 106 -11.36 -10.89 -6.91
N ALA A 107 -10.57 -11.66 -7.65
CA ALA A 107 -9.52 -12.51 -7.11
C ALA A 107 -8.35 -11.71 -6.53
N PRO A 108 -7.60 -12.27 -5.56
CA PRO A 108 -6.37 -11.64 -5.08
C PRO A 108 -5.41 -11.36 -6.23
N ALA A 109 -4.89 -10.14 -6.30
CA ALA A 109 -3.81 -9.78 -7.18
C ALA A 109 -2.54 -10.50 -6.72
N VAL A 110 -2.07 -11.41 -7.57
CA VAL A 110 -0.84 -12.19 -7.43
C VAL A 110 0.03 -11.93 -8.65
N ALA A 111 1.35 -12.12 -8.54
CA ALA A 111 2.21 -11.98 -9.70
C ALA A 111 1.82 -13.01 -10.77
N ALA A 112 1.88 -12.62 -12.05
CA ALA A 112 1.95 -13.60 -13.12
C ALA A 112 3.36 -14.22 -13.05
N GLY A 113 3.42 -15.56 -12.89
CA GLY A 113 4.67 -16.31 -12.76
C GLY A 113 5.56 -16.28 -14.00
#